data_AF-A0A3N2N6P0-F1
#
_entry.id   AF-A0A3N2N6P0-F1
#
_cell.length_a   1.000
_cell.length_b   1.000
_cell.length_c   1.000
_cell.angle_alpha   90.00
_cell.angle_beta   90.00
_cell.angle_gamma   90.00
#
_symmetry.space_group_name_H-M   'P 1'
#
loop_
_entity.id
_entity.type
_entity.pdbx_description
1 polymer ?
#
loop_
_entity_poly.entity_id
_entity_poly.type
_entity_poly.pdbx_seq_one_letter_code
_entity_poly.pdbx_strand_id
1 'polypeptide(L)'
;MGNQINANNESHFKYIYNIIRGQGEPYYTPDGLPIYNSMVYLTMPFEAMDIFEERYNSGKIPCTYKYEDYIKDSDLQATISGLKLDAYAFWLLIMFLFDYAYSICLSGFTIKDSAQRRIEKLIKLSPDDEDSEMKLSITTTNGKLEIEDSRTISILMKWIKQGYDRDEEAIKGYTVEEAKDIFNSKEESISVLIWYFTSLLKYFFEINPQFSGRAKKGDGVSLNKNLLISQLVYYTRLSTNKNFLADVESLKGFFKQYKGKILSGISSVYPTC
;
A
#
# COMPACT_ATOMS: atom_id res chain seq x y z
N MET A 1 -11.59 -26.17 -10.59
CA MET A 1 -12.43 -24.97 -10.72
C MET A 1 -12.65 -24.49 -9.30
N GLY A 2 -12.03 -23.37 -8.92
CA GLY A 2 -12.19 -22.84 -7.57
C GLY A 2 -13.62 -22.35 -7.36
N ASN A 3 -14.11 -22.41 -6.12
CA ASN A 3 -15.40 -21.84 -5.76
C ASN A 3 -15.43 -20.35 -6.14
N GLN A 4 -16.37 -19.95 -6.99
CA GLN A 4 -16.62 -18.55 -7.27
C GLN A 4 -16.94 -17.82 -5.96
N ILE A 5 -16.41 -16.62 -5.80
CA ILE A 5 -16.68 -15.74 -4.67
C ILE A 5 -17.73 -14.71 -5.05
N ASN A 6 -18.40 -14.15 -4.05
CA ASN A 6 -19.40 -13.10 -4.18
C ASN A 6 -19.11 -12.04 -3.09
N ALA A 7 -18.82 -10.81 -3.50
CA ALA A 7 -18.48 -9.67 -2.65
C ALA A 7 -19.61 -9.28 -1.69
N ASN A 8 -20.86 -9.62 -2.02
CA ASN A 8 -22.02 -9.43 -1.15
C ASN A 8 -22.07 -10.43 0.02
N ASN A 9 -21.24 -11.48 0.01
CA ASN A 9 -21.13 -12.37 1.16
C ASN A 9 -20.20 -11.76 2.22
N GLU A 10 -20.79 -10.94 3.10
CA GLU A 10 -20.07 -10.25 4.17
C GLU A 10 -19.29 -11.22 5.07
N SER A 11 -19.78 -12.44 5.29
CA SER A 11 -19.10 -13.41 6.16
C SER A 11 -17.76 -13.89 5.58
N HIS A 12 -17.70 -14.03 4.25
CA HIS A 12 -16.49 -14.43 3.53
C HIS A 12 -15.50 -13.27 3.44
N PHE A 13 -16.00 -12.05 3.23
CA PHE A 13 -15.19 -10.85 3.05
C PHE A 13 -14.88 -10.12 4.37
N LYS A 14 -15.35 -10.61 5.52
CA LYS A 14 -15.24 -9.95 6.83
C LYS A 14 -13.85 -9.44 7.18
N TYR A 15 -12.80 -10.18 6.80
CA TYR A 15 -11.42 -9.78 7.07
C TYR A 15 -10.91 -8.72 6.09
N ILE A 16 -11.35 -8.75 4.84
CA ILE A 16 -11.04 -7.72 3.84
C ILE A 16 -11.72 -6.40 4.25
N TYR A 17 -13.00 -6.43 4.59
CA TYR A 17 -13.70 -5.25 5.11
C TYR A 17 -13.04 -4.69 6.37
N ASN A 18 -12.63 -5.57 7.29
CA ASN A 18 -11.96 -5.15 8.51
C ASN A 18 -10.62 -4.45 8.24
N ILE A 19 -9.76 -5.00 7.38
CA ILE A 19 -8.48 -4.34 7.07
C ILE A 19 -8.69 -3.03 6.30
N ILE A 20 -9.67 -2.94 5.41
CA ILE A 20 -9.97 -1.68 4.69
C ILE A 20 -10.45 -0.61 5.66
N ARG A 21 -11.33 -0.95 6.61
CA ARG A 21 -11.78 0.00 7.64
C ARG A 21 -10.64 0.46 8.55
N GLY A 22 -9.66 -0.41 8.82
CA GLY A 22 -8.50 -0.08 9.63
C GLY A 22 -8.86 0.16 11.11
N GLN A 23 -8.15 1.11 11.74
CA GLN A 23 -8.37 1.51 13.14
C GLN A 23 -8.98 2.90 13.25
N GLY A 24 -9.92 3.03 14.18
CA GLY A 24 -10.58 4.30 14.49
C GLY A 24 -11.76 4.61 13.59
N GLU A 25 -12.34 5.79 13.80
CA GLU A 25 -13.45 6.29 12.99
C GLU A 25 -12.95 6.84 11.65
N PRO A 26 -13.69 6.65 10.54
CA PRO A 26 -13.34 7.28 9.27
C PRO A 26 -13.45 8.80 9.36
N TYR A 27 -12.61 9.48 8.60
CA TYR A 27 -12.80 10.90 8.30
C TYR A 27 -13.79 11.02 7.15
N TYR A 28 -14.53 12.13 7.07
CA TYR A 28 -15.48 12.34 5.98
C TYR A 28 -15.01 13.48 5.10
N THR A 29 -15.05 13.26 3.79
CA THR A 29 -14.92 14.34 2.80
C THR A 29 -16.11 15.31 2.91
N PRO A 30 -16.00 16.54 2.37
CA PRO A 30 -17.13 17.47 2.30
C PRO A 30 -18.39 16.87 1.65
N ASP A 31 -18.21 15.91 0.73
CA ASP A 31 -19.29 15.21 0.03
C ASP A 31 -19.82 13.97 0.80
N GLY A 32 -19.34 13.75 2.02
CA GLY A 32 -19.82 12.67 2.91
C GLY A 32 -19.21 11.29 2.66
N LEU A 33 -18.20 11.16 1.79
CA LEU A 33 -17.50 9.89 1.58
C LEU A 33 -16.52 9.60 2.72
N PRO A 34 -16.52 8.37 3.30
CA PRO A 34 -15.61 7.99 4.36
C PRO A 34 -14.20 7.69 3.82
N ILE A 35 -13.19 8.24 4.49
CA ILE A 35 -11.77 7.95 4.32
C ILE A 35 -11.30 7.19 5.56
N TYR A 36 -10.92 5.93 5.35
CA TYR A 36 -10.46 5.05 6.42
C TYR A 36 -8.97 5.21 6.69
N ASN A 37 -8.60 5.29 7.97
CA ASN A 37 -7.21 5.29 8.39
C ASN A 37 -6.67 3.85 8.40
N SER A 38 -6.28 3.37 7.22
CA SER A 38 -5.80 2.01 6.99
C SER A 38 -4.51 1.97 6.17
N MET A 39 -3.71 0.91 6.36
CA MET A 39 -2.60 0.59 5.45
C MET A 39 -3.08 0.12 4.06
N VAL A 40 -4.34 -0.30 3.94
CA VAL A 40 -5.02 -0.53 2.66
C VAL A 40 -5.80 0.75 2.35
N TYR A 41 -5.18 1.63 1.56
CA TYR A 41 -5.70 2.95 1.29
C TYR A 41 -6.47 2.96 -0.04
N LEU A 42 -7.80 2.95 0.06
CA LEU A 42 -8.71 2.91 -1.08
C LEU A 42 -9.58 4.16 -1.11
N THR A 43 -9.74 4.76 -2.28
CA THR A 43 -10.68 5.88 -2.49
C THR A 43 -12.11 5.40 -2.70
N MET A 44 -12.31 4.17 -3.20
CA MET A 44 -13.63 3.56 -3.40
C MET A 44 -13.66 2.12 -2.86
N PRO A 45 -13.80 1.95 -1.52
CA PRO A 45 -13.79 0.64 -0.85
C PRO A 45 -14.78 -0.39 -1.38
N PHE A 46 -16.00 0.02 -1.75
CA PHE A 46 -17.03 -0.89 -2.26
C PHE A 46 -16.65 -1.43 -3.65
N GLU A 47 -16.25 -0.53 -4.55
CA GLU A 47 -15.80 -0.91 -5.89
C GLU A 47 -14.56 -1.83 -5.84
N ALA A 48 -13.67 -1.61 -4.88
CA ALA A 48 -12.52 -2.50 -4.68
C ALA A 48 -12.92 -3.97 -4.40
N MET A 49 -14.08 -4.22 -3.77
CA MET A 49 -14.58 -5.57 -3.53
C MET A 49 -15.10 -6.23 -4.79
N ASP A 50 -15.84 -5.47 -5.61
CA ASP A 50 -16.32 -5.94 -6.91
C ASP A 50 -15.15 -6.26 -7.85
N ILE A 51 -14.12 -5.39 -7.86
CA ILE A 51 -12.88 -5.60 -8.61
C ILE A 51 -12.17 -6.88 -8.15
N PHE A 52 -12.04 -7.08 -6.83
CA PHE A 52 -11.40 -8.29 -6.30
C PHE A 52 -12.20 -9.55 -6.65
N GLU A 53 -13.52 -9.53 -6.53
CA GLU A 53 -14.40 -10.63 -6.94
C GLU A 53 -14.17 -10.98 -8.41
N GLU A 54 -14.26 -10.00 -9.31
CA GLU A 54 -14.12 -10.22 -10.75
C GLU A 54 -12.75 -10.85 -11.05
N ARG A 55 -11.69 -10.30 -10.47
CA ARG A 55 -10.32 -10.77 -10.70
C ARG A 55 -10.07 -12.16 -10.15
N TYR A 56 -10.58 -12.46 -8.96
CA TYR A 56 -10.47 -13.78 -8.36
C TYR A 56 -11.22 -14.82 -9.22
N ASN A 57 -12.48 -14.53 -9.57
CA ASN A 57 -13.35 -15.44 -10.32
C ASN A 57 -12.87 -15.67 -11.77
N SER A 58 -12.24 -14.66 -12.38
CA SER A 58 -11.67 -14.76 -13.73
C SER A 58 -10.21 -15.24 -13.76
N GLY A 59 -9.60 -15.53 -12.61
CA GLY A 59 -8.22 -16.02 -12.53
C GLY A 59 -7.16 -14.98 -12.94
N LYS A 60 -7.48 -13.69 -12.82
CA LYS A 60 -6.57 -12.57 -13.17
C LYS A 60 -5.53 -12.26 -12.07
N ILE A 61 -5.65 -12.88 -10.90
CA ILE A 61 -4.69 -12.72 -9.80
C ILE A 61 -3.43 -13.55 -10.11
N PRO A 62 -2.22 -12.96 -10.16
CA PRO A 62 -1.00 -13.65 -10.59
C PRO A 62 -0.45 -14.68 -9.57
N CYS A 63 -1.08 -14.82 -8.41
CA CYS A 63 -0.69 -15.78 -7.38
C CYS A 63 -0.90 -17.23 -7.87
N THR A 64 0.17 -18.02 -7.80
CA THR A 64 0.09 -19.45 -8.17
C THR A 64 -0.42 -20.33 -7.04
N TYR A 65 -0.42 -19.85 -5.79
CA TYR A 65 -0.93 -20.61 -4.66
C TYR A 65 -2.45 -20.79 -4.79
N LYS A 66 -2.93 -22.02 -4.59
CA LYS A 66 -4.34 -22.37 -4.82
C LYS A 66 -5.05 -22.73 -3.52
N TYR A 67 -6.35 -22.51 -3.51
CA TYR A 67 -7.19 -22.78 -2.35
C TYR A 67 -7.13 -24.26 -1.95
N GLU A 68 -7.05 -25.15 -2.94
CA GLU A 68 -6.97 -26.59 -2.74
C GLU A 68 -5.68 -27.00 -2.00
N ASP A 69 -4.56 -26.33 -2.27
CA ASP A 69 -3.31 -26.57 -1.56
C ASP A 69 -3.36 -25.97 -0.14
N TYR A 70 -3.95 -24.79 -0.02
CA TYR A 70 -4.16 -24.10 1.26
C TYR A 70 -4.98 -24.93 2.24
N ILE A 71 -6.13 -25.45 1.81
CA ILE A 71 -7.05 -26.16 2.71
C ILE A 71 -6.58 -27.58 3.06
N LYS A 72 -5.70 -28.18 2.23
CA LYS A 72 -5.12 -29.52 2.47
C LYS A 72 -3.93 -29.51 3.42
N ASP A 73 -3.28 -28.37 3.64
CA ASP A 73 -2.13 -28.27 4.53
C ASP A 73 -2.59 -28.33 6.01
N SER A 74 -2.47 -29.51 6.61
CA SER A 74 -2.95 -29.77 7.97
C SER A 74 -2.28 -28.91 9.03
N ASP A 75 -0.99 -28.62 8.86
CA ASP A 75 -0.22 -27.84 9.84
C ASP A 75 -0.62 -26.36 9.77
N LEU A 76 -0.77 -25.83 8.55
CA LEU A 76 -1.28 -24.50 8.32
C LEU A 76 -2.71 -24.34 8.86
N GLN A 77 -3.59 -25.30 8.59
CA GLN A 77 -4.97 -25.27 9.09
C GLN A 77 -5.04 -25.40 10.62
N ALA A 78 -4.14 -26.18 11.24
CA ALA A 78 -4.03 -26.25 12.69
C ALA A 78 -3.63 -24.89 13.30
N THR A 79 -2.68 -24.17 12.70
CA THR A 79 -2.30 -22.82 13.12
C THR A 79 -3.45 -21.81 12.94
N ILE A 80 -4.14 -21.82 11.80
CA ILE A 80 -5.28 -20.93 11.52
C ILE A 80 -6.40 -21.15 12.54
N SER A 81 -6.77 -22.42 12.76
CA SER A 81 -7.79 -22.82 13.74
C SER A 81 -7.37 -22.45 15.17
N GLY A 82 -6.10 -22.69 15.53
CA GLY A 82 -5.55 -22.33 16.84
C GLY A 82 -5.51 -20.81 17.09
N LEU A 83 -5.35 -20.00 16.05
CA LEU A 83 -5.48 -18.53 16.08
C LEU A 83 -6.95 -18.06 16.10
N LYS A 84 -7.91 -18.98 15.98
CA LYS A 84 -9.35 -18.73 15.88
C LYS A 84 -9.73 -17.91 14.64
N LEU A 85 -8.99 -18.11 13.55
CA LEU A 85 -9.29 -17.54 12.25
C LEU A 85 -10.27 -18.43 11.49
N ASP A 86 -11.15 -17.79 10.73
CA ASP A 86 -11.94 -18.45 9.70
C ASP A 86 -11.05 -18.73 8.49
N ALA A 87 -10.84 -20.00 8.16
CA ALA A 87 -9.93 -20.40 7.10
C ALA A 87 -10.33 -19.85 5.73
N TYR A 88 -11.63 -19.80 5.42
CA TYR A 88 -12.06 -19.33 4.11
C TYR A 88 -11.95 -17.81 3.99
N ALA A 89 -12.40 -17.06 5.00
CA ALA A 89 -12.24 -15.62 5.00
C ALA A 89 -10.75 -15.20 5.05
N PHE A 90 -9.91 -15.97 5.75
CA PHE A 90 -8.47 -15.71 5.80
C PHE A 90 -7.78 -15.99 4.47
N TRP A 91 -8.20 -17.04 3.74
CA TRP A 91 -7.76 -17.27 2.37
C TRP A 91 -8.05 -16.07 1.46
N LEU A 92 -9.29 -15.55 1.50
CA LEU A 92 -9.66 -14.40 0.67
C LEU A 92 -8.86 -13.15 1.05
N LEU A 93 -8.61 -12.92 2.34
CA LEU A 93 -7.72 -11.86 2.80
C LEU A 93 -6.31 -12.00 2.19
N ILE A 94 -5.70 -13.19 2.23
CA ILE A 94 -4.36 -13.43 1.68
C ILE A 94 -4.33 -13.08 0.19
N MET A 95 -5.32 -13.55 -0.58
CA MET A 95 -5.39 -13.30 -2.02
C MET A 95 -5.63 -11.82 -2.34
N PHE A 96 -6.50 -11.15 -1.60
CA PHE A 96 -6.74 -9.72 -1.75
C PHE A 96 -5.47 -8.90 -1.46
N LEU A 97 -4.80 -9.15 -0.33
CA LEU A 97 -3.59 -8.42 0.03
C LEU A 97 -2.43 -8.70 -0.93
N PHE A 98 -2.32 -9.92 -1.46
CA PHE A 98 -1.36 -10.25 -2.50
C PHE A 98 -1.62 -9.43 -3.76
N ASP A 99 -2.86 -9.46 -4.27
CA ASP A 99 -3.21 -8.78 -5.52
C ASP A 99 -3.11 -7.25 -5.38
N TYR A 100 -3.53 -6.71 -4.24
CA TYR A 100 -3.38 -5.30 -3.89
C TYR A 100 -1.90 -4.89 -3.84
N ALA A 101 -1.06 -5.62 -3.10
CA ALA A 101 0.37 -5.32 -3.04
C ALA A 101 1.06 -5.47 -4.41
N TYR A 102 0.69 -6.50 -5.19
CA TYR A 102 1.20 -6.72 -6.55
C TYR A 102 0.83 -5.55 -7.48
N SER A 103 -0.41 -5.08 -7.41
CA SER A 103 -0.91 -3.99 -8.25
C SER A 103 -0.21 -2.64 -8.01
N ILE A 104 0.31 -2.43 -6.80
CA ILE A 104 1.06 -1.23 -6.42
C ILE A 104 2.54 -1.40 -6.72
N CYS A 105 3.12 -2.56 -6.39
CA CYS A 105 4.56 -2.77 -6.48
C CYS A 105 5.02 -3.16 -7.88
N LEU A 106 4.34 -4.08 -8.56
CA LEU A 106 4.85 -4.67 -9.82
C LEU A 106 4.12 -4.20 -11.08
N SER A 107 2.92 -3.64 -10.92
CA SER A 107 2.15 -3.10 -12.04
C SER A 107 1.61 -1.70 -11.75
N GLY A 108 2.19 -1.01 -10.76
CA GLY A 108 1.75 0.32 -10.37
C GLY A 108 2.19 1.39 -11.36
N PHE A 109 1.69 2.59 -11.13
CA PHE A 109 2.10 3.77 -11.90
C PHE A 109 2.23 5.00 -11.00
N THR A 110 2.88 6.03 -11.49
CA THR A 110 2.86 7.37 -10.88
C THR A 110 2.20 8.35 -11.83
N ILE A 111 1.60 9.39 -11.26
CA ILE A 111 1.09 10.52 -12.03
C ILE A 111 2.15 11.63 -11.93
N LYS A 112 2.66 12.10 -13.07
CA LYS A 112 3.56 13.27 -13.10
C LYS A 112 2.84 14.45 -12.48
N ASP A 113 3.49 15.19 -11.60
CA ASP A 113 2.91 16.46 -11.13
C ASP A 113 2.70 17.40 -12.32
N SER A 114 1.52 18.01 -12.39
CA SER A 114 1.26 19.18 -13.25
C SER A 114 2.12 20.37 -12.84
N ALA A 115 2.26 21.36 -13.73
CA ALA A 115 2.88 22.64 -13.40
C ALA A 115 2.32 23.25 -12.10
N GLN A 116 0.99 23.27 -11.95
CA GLN A 116 0.31 23.71 -10.73
C GLN A 116 0.85 23.01 -9.48
N ARG A 117 0.83 21.67 -9.47
CA ARG A 117 1.21 20.88 -8.29
C ARG A 117 2.70 21.02 -7.95
N ARG A 118 3.57 21.25 -8.94
CA ARG A 118 4.99 21.56 -8.71
C ARG A 118 5.18 22.92 -8.05
N ILE A 119 4.44 23.93 -8.49
CA ILE A 119 4.47 25.27 -7.90
C ILE A 119 3.91 25.24 -6.47
N GLU A 120 2.80 24.55 -6.23
CA GLU A 120 2.25 24.36 -4.87
C GLU A 120 3.24 23.68 -3.93
N LYS A 121 3.91 22.60 -4.40
CA LYS A 121 4.97 21.93 -3.63
C LYS A 121 6.12 22.86 -3.32
N LEU A 122 6.53 23.70 -4.29
CA LEU A 122 7.55 24.71 -4.07
C LEU A 122 7.10 25.72 -3.01
N ILE A 123 5.90 26.30 -3.13
CA ILE A 123 5.36 27.26 -2.16
C ILE A 123 5.32 26.68 -0.74
N LYS A 124 4.94 25.40 -0.58
CA LYS A 124 4.93 24.70 0.72
C LYS A 124 6.31 24.54 1.38
N LEU A 125 7.40 24.70 0.63
CA LEU A 125 8.76 24.70 1.18
C LEU A 125 9.17 26.06 1.75
N SER A 126 8.33 27.10 1.59
CA SER A 126 8.61 28.41 2.18
C SER A 126 8.57 28.29 3.71
N PRO A 127 9.65 28.61 4.42
CA PRO A 127 9.66 28.52 5.86
C PRO A 127 8.82 29.63 6.49
N ASP A 128 8.34 29.34 7.70
CA ASP A 128 7.59 30.31 8.52
C ASP A 128 8.51 31.40 9.12
N ASP A 129 9.82 31.17 9.13
CA ASP A 129 10.86 32.05 9.68
C ASP A 129 11.86 32.47 8.58
N GLU A 130 12.10 33.79 8.44
CA GLU A 130 13.01 34.38 7.45
C GLU A 130 14.48 34.00 7.69
N ASP A 131 14.84 33.56 8.90
CA ASP A 131 16.20 33.14 9.27
C ASP A 131 16.49 31.64 8.98
N SER A 132 15.53 30.93 8.39
CA SER A 132 15.73 29.52 8.02
C SER A 132 16.81 29.37 6.95
N GLU A 133 17.76 28.47 7.18
CA GLU A 133 18.82 28.15 6.22
C GLU A 133 18.20 27.53 4.96
N MET A 134 18.38 28.19 3.81
CA MET A 134 17.80 27.77 2.54
C MET A 134 18.85 27.71 1.44
N LYS A 135 18.71 26.71 0.58
CA LYS A 135 19.51 26.57 -0.64
C LYS A 135 18.60 26.28 -1.82
N LEU A 136 18.71 27.09 -2.86
CA LEU A 136 18.02 26.91 -4.14
C LEU A 136 19.03 26.62 -5.24
N SER A 137 18.84 25.55 -6.00
CA SER A 137 19.66 25.23 -7.16
C SER A 137 18.79 25.11 -8.41
N ILE A 138 19.20 25.77 -9.49
CA ILE A 138 18.57 25.69 -10.80
C ILE A 138 19.61 25.20 -11.80
N THR A 139 19.28 24.14 -12.54
CA THR A 139 20.13 23.60 -13.60
C THR A 139 19.38 23.67 -14.92
N THR A 140 20.03 24.22 -15.94
CA THR A 140 19.53 24.30 -17.31
C THR A 140 20.59 23.76 -18.27
N THR A 141 20.25 23.61 -19.55
CA THR A 141 21.24 23.30 -20.60
C THR A 141 22.35 24.35 -20.70
N ASN A 142 22.09 25.58 -20.23
CA ASN A 142 23.00 26.71 -20.34
C ASN A 142 23.87 26.91 -19.08
N GLY A 143 23.70 26.06 -18.06
CA GLY A 143 24.49 26.13 -16.83
C GLY A 143 23.67 25.90 -15.56
N LYS A 144 24.35 26.07 -14.42
CA LYS A 144 23.81 25.86 -13.08
C LYS A 144 23.97 27.13 -12.24
N LEU A 145 22.94 27.49 -11.49
CA LEU A 145 22.95 28.57 -10.50
C LEU A 145 22.60 27.99 -9.12
N GLU A 146 23.39 28.31 -8.11
CA GLU A 146 23.09 28.02 -6.71
C GLU A 146 22.94 29.34 -5.93
N ILE A 147 21.90 29.43 -5.11
CA ILE A 147 21.62 30.55 -4.22
C ILE A 147 21.56 29.98 -2.81
N GLU A 148 22.39 30.51 -1.91
CA GLU A 148 22.45 30.14 -0.49
C GLU A 148 22.04 31.31 0.43
N ASP A 149 21.72 32.47 -0.15
CA ASP A 149 21.21 33.63 0.59
C ASP A 149 19.71 33.45 0.88
N SER A 150 19.38 33.14 2.14
CA SER A 150 17.99 32.93 2.59
C SER A 150 17.08 34.13 2.31
N ARG A 151 17.60 35.36 2.33
CA ARG A 151 16.82 36.56 2.01
C ARG A 151 16.40 36.59 0.54
N THR A 152 17.32 36.32 -0.38
CA THR A 152 17.05 36.22 -1.82
C THR A 152 16.02 35.13 -2.09
N ILE A 153 16.19 33.95 -1.50
CA ILE A 153 15.26 32.83 -1.66
C ILE A 153 13.87 33.22 -1.14
N SER A 154 13.79 33.85 0.04
CA SER A 154 12.52 34.28 0.62
C SER A 154 11.76 35.28 -0.26
N ILE A 155 12.46 36.22 -0.90
CA ILE A 155 11.85 37.16 -1.85
C ILE A 155 11.32 36.41 -3.09
N LEU A 156 12.11 35.49 -3.65
CA LEU A 156 11.67 34.67 -4.79
C LEU A 156 10.41 33.87 -4.46
N MET A 157 10.37 33.23 -3.29
CA MET A 157 9.21 32.46 -2.83
C MET A 157 7.96 33.35 -2.66
N LYS A 158 8.12 34.55 -2.11
CA LYS A 158 7.04 35.55 -2.02
C LYS A 158 6.50 35.92 -3.40
N TRP A 159 7.37 36.15 -4.38
CA TRP A 159 6.94 36.45 -5.76
C TRP A 159 6.25 35.28 -6.45
N ILE A 160 6.76 34.06 -6.26
CA ILE A 160 6.14 32.84 -6.81
C ILE A 160 4.74 32.68 -6.23
N LYS A 161 4.58 32.81 -4.90
CA LYS A 161 3.27 32.73 -4.24
C LYS A 161 2.32 33.81 -4.73
N GLN A 162 2.76 35.07 -4.79
CA GLN A 162 1.94 36.17 -5.31
C GLN A 162 1.58 36.02 -6.79
N GLY A 163 2.43 35.39 -7.60
CA GLY A 163 2.13 35.07 -9.00
C GLY A 163 1.09 33.94 -9.08
N TYR A 164 1.30 32.88 -8.30
CA TYR A 164 0.36 31.76 -8.18
C TYR A 164 -1.03 32.24 -7.75
N ASP A 165 -1.13 33.03 -6.68
CA ASP A 165 -2.41 33.53 -6.15
C ASP A 165 -3.15 34.46 -7.14
N ARG A 166 -2.43 35.10 -8.08
CA ARG A 166 -3.02 35.99 -9.10
C ARG A 166 -3.53 35.24 -10.33
N ASP A 167 -2.78 34.24 -10.78
CA ASP A 167 -3.00 33.57 -12.07
C ASP A 167 -3.24 32.05 -11.91
N GLU A 168 -3.75 31.60 -10.76
CA GLU A 168 -3.95 30.17 -10.45
C GLU A 168 -4.75 29.44 -11.54
N GLU A 169 -5.83 30.05 -12.02
CA GLU A 169 -6.68 29.44 -13.07
C GLU A 169 -5.95 29.28 -14.41
N ALA A 170 -4.94 30.10 -14.70
CA ALA A 170 -4.16 30.00 -15.95
C ALA A 170 -3.20 28.80 -15.98
N ILE A 171 -2.85 28.26 -14.80
CA ILE A 171 -1.93 27.12 -14.64
C ILE A 171 -2.63 25.86 -14.14
N LYS A 172 -3.96 25.89 -14.00
CA LYS A 172 -4.76 24.83 -13.40
C LYS A 172 -4.83 23.58 -14.29
N GLY A 173 -4.71 22.42 -13.66
CA GLY A 173 -4.80 21.13 -14.34
C GLY A 173 -3.56 20.78 -15.17
N TYR A 174 -3.74 19.88 -16.14
CA TYR A 174 -2.69 19.49 -17.09
C TYR A 174 -2.92 20.21 -18.42
N THR A 175 -1.86 20.77 -18.99
CA THR A 175 -1.88 21.14 -20.41
C THR A 175 -2.04 19.88 -21.28
N VAL A 176 -2.49 20.06 -22.53
CA VAL A 176 -2.59 18.96 -23.50
C VAL A 176 -1.26 18.23 -23.68
N GLU A 177 -0.13 18.93 -23.58
CA GLU A 177 1.19 18.33 -23.70
C GLU A 177 1.58 17.54 -22.44
N GLU A 178 1.34 18.07 -21.25
CA GLU A 178 1.59 17.33 -20.01
C GLU A 178 0.69 16.09 -19.92
N ALA A 179 -0.55 16.17 -20.42
CA ALA A 179 -1.55 15.10 -20.44
C ALA A 179 -1.09 13.83 -21.19
N LYS A 180 -0.24 13.98 -22.22
CA LYS A 180 0.19 12.86 -23.09
C LYS A 180 1.00 11.80 -22.36
N ASP A 181 1.79 12.19 -21.37
CA ASP A 181 2.68 11.30 -20.62
C ASP A 181 2.48 11.43 -19.10
N ILE A 182 1.24 11.64 -18.64
CA ILE A 182 0.95 11.82 -17.19
C ILE A 182 1.23 10.56 -16.40
N PHE A 183 0.99 9.39 -16.98
CA PHE A 183 1.20 8.12 -16.30
C PHE A 183 2.58 7.56 -16.63
N ASN A 184 3.40 7.33 -15.61
CA ASN A 184 4.62 6.55 -15.76
C ASN A 184 4.46 5.21 -15.05
N SER A 185 4.78 4.11 -15.74
CA SER A 185 4.92 2.81 -15.09
C SER A 185 5.92 2.90 -13.94
N LYS A 186 5.57 2.32 -12.80
CA LYS A 186 6.44 2.25 -11.64
C LYS A 186 6.49 0.82 -11.11
N GLU A 187 7.68 0.24 -11.19
CA GLU A 187 7.97 -1.09 -10.67
C GLU A 187 8.92 -0.99 -9.48
N GLU A 188 8.54 -1.60 -8.37
CA GLU A 188 9.35 -1.83 -7.18
C GLU A 188 9.96 -3.24 -7.23
N SER A 189 10.98 -3.53 -6.44
CA SER A 189 11.56 -4.88 -6.42
C SER A 189 10.62 -5.91 -5.77
N ILE A 190 10.81 -7.20 -6.09
CA ILE A 190 10.13 -8.31 -5.39
C ILE A 190 10.33 -8.23 -3.87
N SER A 191 11.51 -7.76 -3.42
CA SER A 191 11.79 -7.58 -2.00
C SER A 191 10.89 -6.53 -1.35
N VAL A 192 10.55 -5.46 -2.07
CA VAL A 192 9.58 -4.46 -1.62
C VAL A 192 8.17 -5.05 -1.61
N LEU A 193 7.79 -5.84 -2.61
CA LEU A 193 6.52 -6.55 -2.62
C LEU A 193 6.37 -7.50 -1.40
N ILE A 194 7.40 -8.30 -1.09
CA ILE A 194 7.42 -9.17 0.10
C ILE A 194 7.22 -8.34 1.36
N TRP A 195 7.98 -7.27 1.52
CA TRP A 195 7.85 -6.38 2.67
C TRP A 195 6.44 -5.78 2.78
N TYR A 196 5.88 -5.30 1.68
CA TYR A 196 4.58 -4.63 1.72
C TYR A 196 3.45 -5.62 2.02
N PHE A 197 3.42 -6.76 1.32
CA PHE A 197 2.47 -7.85 1.57
C PHE A 197 2.50 -8.32 3.04
N THR A 198 3.70 -8.56 3.57
CA THR A 198 3.85 -9.00 4.97
C THR A 198 3.52 -7.91 5.98
N SER A 199 3.74 -6.64 5.64
CA SER A 199 3.35 -5.50 6.47
C SER A 199 1.82 -5.37 6.56
N LEU A 200 1.11 -5.60 5.45
CA LEU A 200 -0.37 -5.62 5.44
C LEU A 200 -0.94 -6.75 6.31
N LEU A 201 -0.37 -7.96 6.23
CA LEU A 201 -0.76 -9.07 7.10
C LEU A 201 -0.45 -8.80 8.58
N LYS A 202 0.72 -8.19 8.86
CA LYS A 202 1.10 -7.79 10.22
C LYS A 202 0.10 -6.77 10.77
N TYR A 203 -0.25 -5.77 9.97
CA TYR A 203 -1.27 -4.77 10.30
C TYR A 203 -2.63 -5.41 10.60
N PHE A 204 -3.10 -6.38 9.79
CA PHE A 204 -4.32 -7.14 10.07
C PHE A 204 -4.32 -7.73 11.49
N PHE A 205 -3.20 -8.31 11.94
CA PHE A 205 -3.12 -8.89 13.28
C PHE A 205 -2.96 -7.86 14.40
N GLU A 206 -2.41 -6.68 14.10
CA GLU A 206 -2.30 -5.56 15.05
C GLU A 206 -3.67 -4.94 15.32
N ILE A 207 -4.49 -4.78 14.28
CA ILE A 207 -5.86 -4.25 14.42
C ILE A 207 -6.86 -5.30 14.95
N ASN A 208 -6.48 -6.58 14.96
CA ASN A 208 -7.28 -7.68 15.49
C ASN A 208 -6.56 -8.48 16.60
N PRO A 209 -6.37 -7.89 17.80
CA PRO A 209 -5.68 -8.54 18.90
C PRO A 209 -6.40 -9.81 19.41
N GLN A 210 -7.71 -9.97 19.12
CA GLN A 210 -8.50 -11.15 19.48
C GLN A 210 -7.96 -12.45 18.86
N PHE A 211 -7.24 -12.38 17.74
CA PHE A 211 -6.60 -13.55 17.11
C PHE A 211 -5.25 -13.88 17.77
N SER A 212 -5.21 -14.00 19.09
CA SER A 212 -3.98 -14.28 19.84
C SER A 212 -3.74 -15.77 20.12
N GLY A 213 -4.75 -16.62 19.88
CA GLY A 213 -4.69 -18.07 20.11
C GLY A 213 -4.30 -18.47 21.55
N ARG A 214 -4.51 -19.73 21.90
CA ARG A 214 -3.87 -20.36 23.08
C ARG A 214 -3.58 -21.80 22.70
N ALA A 215 -2.30 -22.17 22.64
CA ALA A 215 -1.92 -23.56 22.42
C ALA A 215 -2.27 -24.37 23.67
N LYS A 216 -2.82 -25.58 23.52
CA LYS A 216 -2.93 -26.49 24.66
C LYS A 216 -1.54 -27.02 24.98
N LYS A 217 -1.26 -27.25 26.27
CA LYS A 217 0.03 -27.79 26.73
C LYS A 217 0.24 -29.16 26.07
N GLY A 218 1.26 -29.27 25.21
CA GLY A 218 1.58 -30.50 24.45
C GLY A 218 1.23 -30.46 22.96
N ASP A 219 0.53 -29.44 22.46
CA ASP A 219 0.34 -29.25 21.02
C ASP A 219 1.65 -28.76 20.38
N GLY A 220 2.14 -29.46 19.35
CA GLY A 220 3.29 -29.04 18.54
C GLY A 220 3.01 -27.87 17.58
N VAL A 221 1.80 -27.29 17.64
CA VAL A 221 1.32 -26.25 16.72
C VAL A 221 1.86 -24.89 17.14
N SER A 222 2.60 -24.23 16.25
CA SER A 222 3.04 -22.84 16.46
C SER A 222 1.90 -21.87 16.19
N LEU A 223 1.51 -21.08 17.19
CA LEU A 223 0.55 -19.97 17.06
C LEU A 223 1.25 -18.63 16.87
N ASN A 224 2.48 -18.65 16.38
CA ASN A 224 3.25 -17.43 16.12
C ASN A 224 2.78 -16.77 14.82
N LYS A 225 2.05 -15.65 14.94
CA LYS A 225 1.58 -14.83 13.82
C LYS A 225 2.68 -14.47 12.83
N ASN A 226 3.88 -14.12 13.31
CA ASN A 226 5.00 -13.78 12.44
C ASN A 226 5.52 -14.99 11.67
N LEU A 227 5.47 -16.20 12.27
CA LEU A 227 5.82 -17.42 11.56
C LEU A 227 4.79 -17.74 10.48
N LEU A 228 3.50 -17.60 10.78
CA LEU A 228 2.44 -17.74 9.78
C LEU A 228 2.64 -16.76 8.61
N ILE A 229 2.91 -15.48 8.90
CA ILE A 229 3.21 -14.47 7.87
C ILE A 229 4.46 -14.88 7.06
N SER A 230 5.51 -15.36 7.73
CA SER A 230 6.73 -15.87 7.09
C SER A 230 6.41 -17.00 6.10
N GLN A 231 5.66 -18.00 6.55
CA GLN A 231 5.25 -19.15 5.74
C GLN A 231 4.41 -18.74 4.53
N LEU A 232 3.51 -17.75 4.68
CA LEU A 232 2.71 -17.23 3.57
C LEU A 232 3.56 -16.63 2.45
N VAL A 233 4.74 -16.06 2.73
CA VAL A 233 5.68 -15.61 1.69
C VAL A 233 6.15 -16.78 0.82
N TYR A 234 6.43 -17.93 1.44
CA TYR A 234 6.82 -19.14 0.72
C TYR A 234 5.66 -19.75 -0.07
N TYR A 235 4.49 -19.88 0.56
CA TYR A 235 3.32 -20.49 -0.07
C TYR A 235 2.81 -19.70 -1.28
N THR A 236 2.74 -18.37 -1.17
CA THR A 236 2.35 -17.47 -2.26
C THR A 236 3.40 -17.35 -3.38
N ARG A 237 4.55 -18.02 -3.24
CA ARG A 237 5.68 -18.00 -4.18
C ARG A 237 6.30 -16.62 -4.40
N LEU A 238 6.09 -15.69 -3.47
CA LEU A 238 6.86 -14.43 -3.45
C LEU A 238 8.35 -14.70 -3.17
N SER A 239 8.66 -15.76 -2.42
CA SER A 239 10.01 -16.30 -2.30
C SER A 239 10.00 -17.83 -2.35
N THR A 240 11.05 -18.41 -2.91
CA THR A 240 11.29 -19.87 -2.89
C THR A 240 12.24 -20.28 -1.76
N ASN A 241 12.71 -19.33 -0.93
CA ASN A 241 13.60 -19.62 0.18
C ASN A 241 12.85 -20.37 1.29
N LYS A 242 13.28 -21.61 1.56
CA LYS A 242 12.66 -22.49 2.58
C LYS A 242 12.82 -21.95 4.01
N ASN A 243 13.71 -21.00 4.28
CA ASN A 243 13.85 -20.42 5.62
C ASN A 243 12.55 -19.75 6.11
N PHE A 244 11.74 -19.24 5.18
CA PHE A 244 10.40 -18.70 5.47
C PHE A 244 9.45 -19.74 6.08
N LEU A 245 9.71 -21.04 5.92
CA LEU A 245 8.90 -22.10 6.53
C LEU A 245 9.23 -22.34 8.00
N ALA A 246 10.47 -22.10 8.41
CA ALA A 246 11.02 -22.55 9.68
C ALA A 246 11.24 -21.42 10.70
N ASP A 247 11.57 -20.21 10.25
CA ASP A 247 11.90 -19.10 11.13
C ASP A 247 11.29 -17.75 10.72
N VAL A 248 11.39 -16.80 11.65
CA VAL A 248 10.94 -15.41 11.49
C VAL A 248 12.10 -14.46 11.17
N GLU A 249 13.35 -14.93 11.12
CA GLU A 249 14.53 -14.09 10.93
C GLU A 249 14.57 -13.51 9.52
N SER A 250 14.23 -14.35 8.53
CA SER A 250 14.07 -13.89 7.14
C SER A 250 13.08 -12.73 7.05
N LEU A 251 11.91 -12.88 7.69
CA LEU A 251 10.86 -11.86 7.74
C LEU A 251 11.31 -10.57 8.46
N LYS A 252 11.99 -10.68 9.62
CA LYS A 252 12.53 -9.53 10.35
C LYS A 252 13.52 -8.72 9.52
N GLY A 253 14.31 -9.39 8.68
CA GLY A 253 15.23 -8.74 7.74
C GLY A 253 14.53 -7.74 6.83
N PHE A 254 13.40 -8.13 6.22
CA PHE A 254 12.60 -7.24 5.37
C PHE A 254 12.04 -6.03 6.13
N PHE A 255 11.47 -6.24 7.32
CA PHE A 255 10.95 -5.13 8.13
C PHE A 255 12.04 -4.14 8.55
N LYS A 256 13.25 -4.62 8.84
CA LYS A 256 14.39 -3.75 9.17
C LYS A 256 14.87 -2.98 7.92
N GLN A 257 15.01 -3.66 6.79
CA GLN A 257 15.54 -3.08 5.55
C GLN A 257 14.65 -1.97 5.00
N TYR A 258 13.32 -2.12 5.07
CA TYR A 258 12.37 -1.18 4.49
C TYR A 258 11.62 -0.36 5.54
N LYS A 259 12.18 -0.23 6.75
CA LYS A 259 11.60 0.58 7.82
C LYS A 259 11.45 2.02 7.34
N GLY A 260 10.22 2.55 7.40
CA GLY A 260 9.91 3.93 6.99
C GLY A 260 9.85 4.15 5.48
N LYS A 261 9.95 3.10 4.65
CA LYS A 261 9.74 3.24 3.21
C LYS A 261 8.31 3.67 2.92
N ILE A 262 8.17 4.66 2.05
CA ILE A 262 6.88 5.13 1.52
C ILE A 262 6.76 4.64 0.07
N LEU A 263 5.62 4.03 -0.26
CA LEU A 263 5.29 3.68 -1.64
C LEU A 263 4.62 4.87 -2.31
N SER A 264 5.21 5.37 -3.39
CA SER A 264 4.60 6.42 -4.22
C SER A 264 3.84 5.90 -5.44
N GLY A 265 3.74 4.58 -5.60
CA GLY A 265 3.01 3.98 -6.71
C GLY A 265 1.51 3.92 -6.42
N ILE A 266 0.70 4.24 -7.41
CA ILE A 266 -0.75 4.06 -7.45
C ILE A 266 -1.02 2.67 -8.03
N SER A 267 -2.00 1.98 -7.48
CA SER A 267 -2.44 0.68 -7.98
C SER A 267 -3.00 0.79 -9.40
N SER A 268 -2.63 -0.14 -10.28
CA SER A 268 -3.26 -0.31 -11.60
C SER A 268 -4.58 -1.08 -11.59
N VAL A 269 -4.99 -1.58 -10.42
CA VAL A 269 -6.15 -2.46 -10.28
C VAL A 269 -7.19 -1.83 -9.37
N TYR A 270 -6.76 -1.35 -8.20
CA TYR A 270 -7.63 -0.87 -7.15
C TYR A 270 -7.66 0.66 -7.14
N PRO A 271 -8.81 1.27 -6.81
CA PRO A 271 -8.92 2.71 -6.71
C PRO A 271 -8.14 3.20 -5.47
N THR A 272 -6.92 3.67 -5.70
CA THR A 272 -5.98 4.24 -4.69
C THR A 272 -5.59 5.67 -5.09
N CYS A 273 -5.17 6.52 -4.16
CA CYS A 273 -4.65 7.86 -4.47
C CYS A 273 -3.30 8.17 -3.82
#